data_AF-A0A7W6JDM1-F1
#
_entry.id   AF-A0A7W6JDM1-F1
#
_cell.length_a   1.000
_cell.length_b   1.000
_cell.length_c   1.000
_cell.angle_alpha   90.00
_cell.angle_beta   90.00
_cell.angle_gamma   90.00
#
_symmetry.space_group_name_H-M   'P 1'
#
loop_
_entity.id
_entity.type
_entity.pdbx_description
1 polymer ?
#
loop_
_entity_poly.entity_id
_entity_poly.type
_entity_poly.pdbx_seq_one_letter_code
_entity_poly.pdbx_strand_id
1 'polypeptide(L)' 'MKRSALVVALGLVDCGATDRTAADFAADPEAAEAIVAACDAGRETDECEAARRGLADARREARMRAYERVF' A
#
# COMPACT_ATOMS: atom_id res chain seq x y z
N MET A 1 37.02 -3.73 12.99
CA MET A 1 36.07 -2.62 12.79
C MET A 1 35.34 -2.80 11.45
N LYS A 2 34.08 -3.22 11.46
CA LYS A 2 33.02 -2.82 10.49
C LYS A 2 31.69 -3.45 10.90
N ARG A 3 31.11 -2.81 11.93
CA ARG A 3 29.68 -2.62 12.25
C ARG A 3 28.71 -3.65 11.67
N SER A 4 28.49 -4.71 12.43
CA SER A 4 27.19 -5.35 12.59
C SER A 4 26.15 -4.32 13.06
N ALA A 5 24.97 -4.30 12.44
CA ALA A 5 23.69 -4.06 13.14
C ALA A 5 22.55 -4.27 12.14
N LEU A 6 22.24 -5.55 11.93
CA LEU A 6 20.99 -6.02 11.40
C LEU A 6 19.95 -5.84 12.52
N VAL A 7 19.11 -4.81 12.41
CA VAL A 7 17.89 -4.67 13.22
C VAL A 7 16.80 -4.18 12.28
N VAL A 8 16.20 -5.13 11.57
CA VAL A 8 14.90 -4.95 10.92
C VAL A 8 13.91 -4.65 12.04
N ALA A 9 13.35 -3.44 12.00
CA ALA A 9 12.39 -2.95 12.96
C ALA A 9 11.20 -3.93 13.05
N LEU A 10 11.10 -4.61 14.19
CA LEU A 10 9.90 -5.32 14.63
C LEU A 10 8.78 -4.29 14.79
N GLY A 11 7.88 -4.22 13.82
CA GLY A 11 6.63 -3.50 13.90
C GLY A 11 5.71 -4.17 14.92
N LEU A 12 5.86 -3.79 16.19
CA LEU A 12 4.86 -4.02 17.23
C LEU A 12 4.00 -2.75 17.36
N VAL A 13 2.94 -2.68 16.56
CA VAL A 13 1.75 -1.86 16.89
C VAL A 13 0.52 -2.59 16.33
N ASP A 14 0.03 -3.57 17.09
CA ASP A 14 -1.36 -4.02 16.99
C ASP A 14 -2.01 -3.73 18.34
N CYS A 15 -2.71 -2.61 18.42
CA CYS A 15 -3.73 -2.34 19.42
C CYS A 15 -4.58 -1.18 18.90
N GLY A 16 -5.48 -1.51 17.97
CA GLY A 16 -6.28 -0.56 17.20
C GLY A 16 -5.74 -0.43 15.79
N ALA A 17 -6.06 -1.39 14.92
CA ALA A 17 -5.80 -1.24 13.49
C ALA A 17 -6.66 -0.07 12.99
N THR A 18 -6.07 1.12 12.94
CA THR A 18 -6.64 2.26 12.22
C THR A 18 -6.85 1.81 10.79
N ASP A 19 -8.03 2.05 10.22
CA ASP A 19 -8.31 1.70 8.83
C ASP A 19 -7.20 2.24 7.92
N ARG A 20 -6.71 1.39 7.02
CA ARG A 20 -5.61 1.76 6.13
C ARG A 20 -6.04 2.86 5.18
N THR A 21 -5.18 3.87 5.06
CA THR A 21 -5.42 5.02 4.19
C THR A 21 -5.04 4.71 2.74
N ALA A 22 -5.44 5.58 1.82
CA ALA A 22 -5.02 5.47 0.42
C ALA A 22 -3.49 5.50 0.25
N ALA A 23 -2.76 6.21 1.12
CA ALA A 23 -1.30 6.25 1.08
C ALA A 23 -0.69 4.90 1.48
N ASP A 24 -1.28 4.22 2.46
CA ASP A 24 -0.85 2.88 2.88
C ASP A 24 -1.04 1.87 1.74
N PHE A 25 -2.18 1.93 1.05
CA PHE A 25 -2.45 1.11 -0.13
C PHE A 25 -1.61 1.48 -1.37
N ALA A 26 -1.22 2.75 -1.52
CA ALA A 26 -0.33 3.15 -2.60
C ALA A 26 1.10 2.60 -2.39
N ALA A 27 1.53 2.44 -1.13
CA ALA A 27 2.80 1.84 -0.77
C ALA A 27 2.84 0.32 -0.99
N ASP A 28 1.68 -0.36 -0.95
CA ASP A 28 1.53 -1.79 -1.23
C ASP A 28 0.37 -2.06 -2.21
N PRO A 29 0.63 -1.94 -3.54
CA PRO A 29 -0.39 -2.08 -4.57
C PRO A 29 -0.98 -3.50 -4.64
N GLU A 30 -0.21 -4.53 -4.29
CA GLU A 30 -0.69 -5.92 -4.29
C GLU A 30 -1.71 -6.14 -3.18
N ALA A 31 -1.45 -5.60 -1.98
CA ALA A 31 -2.44 -5.59 -0.91
C ALA A 31 -3.69 -4.77 -1.28
N ALA A 32 -3.52 -3.64 -1.97
CA ALA A 32 -4.64 -2.84 -2.48
C ALA A 32 -5.51 -3.64 -3.47
N GLU A 33 -4.91 -4.39 -4.39
CA GLU A 33 -5.62 -5.24 -5.35
C GLU A 33 -6.44 -6.33 -4.65
N ALA A 34 -5.89 -6.97 -3.61
CA ALA A 34 -6.60 -7.98 -2.84
C ALA A 34 -7.83 -7.40 -2.10
N ILE A 35 -7.71 -6.19 -1.54
CA ILE A 35 -8.84 -5.52 -0.87
C ILE A 35 -9.89 -5.08 -1.89
N VAL A 36 -9.48 -4.48 -3.02
CA VAL A 36 -10.42 -4.09 -4.08
C VAL A 36 -11.18 -5.30 -4.61
N ALA A 37 -10.50 -6.43 -4.84
CA ALA A 37 -11.16 -7.67 -5.28
C ALA A 37 -12.18 -8.19 -4.25
N ALA A 38 -11.85 -8.11 -2.95
CA ALA A 38 -12.80 -8.47 -1.91
C ALA A 38 -14.01 -7.52 -1.87
N CYS A 39 -13.80 -6.21 -2.04
CA CYS A 39 -14.86 -5.22 -2.12
C CYS A 39 -15.76 -5.43 -3.33
N ASP A 40 -15.18 -5.76 -4.49
CA ASP A 40 -15.92 -6.09 -5.71
C ASP A 40 -16.70 -7.41 -5.58
N ALA A 41 -16.26 -8.32 -4.72
CA ALA A 41 -16.99 -9.53 -4.33
C ALA A 41 -18.12 -9.28 -3.30
N GLY A 42 -18.37 -8.03 -2.93
CA GLY A 42 -19.45 -7.64 -2.02
C GLY A 42 -19.04 -7.50 -0.54
N ARG A 43 -17.74 -7.46 -0.24
CA ARG A 43 -17.28 -7.06 1.10
C ARG A 43 -17.52 -5.56 1.29
N GLU A 44 -18.23 -5.21 2.36
CA GLU A 44 -18.43 -3.82 2.76
C GLU A 44 -17.47 -3.48 3.91
N THR A 45 -16.43 -2.70 3.61
CA THR A 45 -15.50 -2.14 4.60
C THR A 45 -15.19 -0.69 4.27
N ASP A 46 -14.82 0.08 5.28
CA ASP A 46 -14.42 1.49 5.12
C ASP A 46 -13.09 1.61 4.31
N GLU A 47 -12.31 0.52 4.25
CA GLU A 47 -11.10 0.44 3.45
C GLU A 47 -11.34 0.39 1.92
N CYS A 48 -12.56 0.09 1.45
CA CYS A 48 -12.80 -0.13 0.02
C CYS A 48 -12.50 1.11 -0.83
N GLU A 49 -12.90 2.30 -0.38
CA GLU A 49 -12.61 3.54 -1.10
C GLU A 49 -11.11 3.88 -1.04
N ALA A 50 -10.50 3.72 0.14
CA ALA A 50 -9.08 3.95 0.35
C ALA A 50 -8.22 3.03 -0.54
N ALA A 51 -8.56 1.75 -0.64
CA ALA A 51 -7.85 0.78 -1.47
C ALA A 51 -7.95 1.11 -2.96
N ARG A 52 -9.15 1.46 -3.46
CA ARG A 52 -9.33 1.88 -4.87
C ARG A 52 -8.49 3.10 -5.21
N ARG A 53 -8.48 4.10 -4.32
CA ARG A 53 -7.71 5.33 -4.50
C ARG A 53 -6.21 5.07 -4.45
N GLY A 54 -5.74 4.32 -3.45
CA GLY A 54 -4.33 3.96 -3.31
C GLY A 54 -3.79 3.20 -4.52
N LEU A 55 -4.57 2.24 -5.05
CA LEU A 55 -4.19 1.51 -6.26
C LEU A 55 -4.11 2.42 -7.50
N ALA A 56 -5.05 3.37 -7.63
CA ALA A 56 -5.02 4.35 -8.72
C ALA A 56 -3.79 5.27 -8.64
N ASP A 57 -3.44 5.71 -7.43
CA ASP A 57 -2.27 6.54 -7.15
C ASP A 57 -0.96 5.78 -7.43
N ALA A 58 -0.83 4.54 -6.95
CA ALA A 58 0.32 3.68 -7.25
C ALA A 58 0.52 3.49 -8.76
N ARG A 59 -0.56 3.23 -9.51
CA ARG A 59 -0.51 3.08 -10.97
C ARG A 59 -0.12 4.40 -11.65
N ARG A 60 -0.58 5.54 -11.14
CA ARG A 60 -0.19 6.85 -11.65
C ARG A 60 1.31 7.09 -11.45
N GLU A 61 1.83 6.83 -10.26
CA GLU A 61 3.26 6.96 -9.98
C GLU A 61 4.10 6.01 -10.83
N ALA A 62 3.68 4.76 -10.99
CA ALA A 62 4.37 3.80 -11.86
C ALA A 62 4.48 4.31 -13.30
N ARG A 63 3.42 4.94 -13.84
CA ARG A 63 3.47 5.59 -15.16
C ARG A 63 4.45 6.76 -15.18
N MET A 64 4.46 7.62 -14.16
CA MET A 64 5.40 8.74 -14.09
C MET A 64 6.85 8.29 -14.02
N ARG A 65 7.18 7.30 -13.17
CA ARG A 65 8.51 6.70 -13.09
C ARG A 65 8.93 6.00 -14.37
N ALA A 66 7.96 5.47 -15.15
CA ALA A 66 8.25 4.93 -16.46
C ALA A 66 8.66 6.05 -17.44
N TYR A 67 7.95 7.18 -17.45
CA TYR A 67 8.32 8.34 -18.25
C TYR A 67 9.70 8.90 -17.87
N GLU A 68 9.99 9.07 -16.57
CA GLU A 68 11.28 9.58 -16.08
C GLU A 68 12.48 8.69 -16.45
N ARG A 69 12.27 7.40 -16.74
CA ARG A 69 13.36 6.50 -17.17
C ARG A 69 13.63 6.54 -18.66
N VAL A 70 12.68 7.04 -19.46
CA VAL A 70 12.76 7.08 -20.92
C VAL A 70 13.41 8.37 -21.42
N PHE A 71 13.38 9.43 -20.60
CA PHE A 71 13.96 10.75 -20.88
C PHE A 71 15.12 11.07 -19.95
#